data_AF-V6MGH7-F1
#
_entry.id   AF-V6MGH7-F1
#
_cell.length_a   1.000
_cell.length_b   1.000
_cell.length_c   1.000
_cell.angle_alpha   90.00
_cell.angle_beta   90.00
_cell.angle_gamma   90.00
#
_symmetry.space_group_name_H-M   'P 1'
#
loop_
_entity.id
_entity.type
_entity.pdbx_description
1 polymer ?
#
loop_
_entity_poly.entity_id
_entity_poly.type
_entity_poly.pdbx_seq_one_letter_code
_entity_poly.pdbx_strand_id
1 'polypeptide(L)'
;MYDVALSFAGEDREYVQQVADILHEIGIRVFYDVYEEVDLWGKDLYTHLDDIYRVKSRHCIMFISKYYKEKLWTNHERASAQARAFIEKSEYILPVRFDNTEIPGIRQTTGYLDLNKYSPEQFATLVARKVKPDYDVDLLIDYLKKWLVHYEINVVGTEIEFKCEAEEYYGKFPLRLLLDMYRLNQLDHMFLHPSIVPW
;
A
#
# COMPACT_ATOMS: atom_id res chain seq x y z
N MET A 1 15.71 3.46 3.94
CA MET A 1 15.10 3.68 2.61
C MET A 1 13.72 3.05 2.67
N TYR A 2 12.67 3.81 2.38
CA TYR A 2 11.30 3.32 2.39
C TYR A 2 10.94 2.75 1.01
N ASP A 3 9.95 1.87 0.96
CA ASP A 3 9.44 1.35 -0.29
C ASP A 3 8.38 2.32 -0.86
N VAL A 4 7.56 2.90 0.03
CA VAL A 4 6.51 3.86 -0.33
C VAL A 4 6.35 4.95 0.74
N ALA A 5 6.03 6.17 0.32
CA ALA A 5 5.56 7.26 1.18
C ALA A 5 4.06 7.52 0.94
N LEU A 6 3.31 7.81 2.01
CA LEU A 6 1.87 8.10 1.94
C LEU A 6 1.65 9.59 2.21
N SER A 7 1.12 10.31 1.22
CA SER A 7 0.82 11.75 1.31
C SER A 7 -0.70 11.96 1.24
N PHE A 8 -1.30 12.45 2.33
CA PHE A 8 -2.76 12.52 2.51
C PHE A 8 -3.17 13.70 3.37
N ALA A 9 -4.43 14.13 3.33
CA ALA A 9 -4.92 15.15 4.26
C ALA A 9 -5.29 14.51 5.59
N GLY A 10 -5.11 15.19 6.73
CA GLY A 10 -5.44 14.64 8.05
C GLY A 10 -6.88 14.14 8.19
N GLU A 11 -7.82 14.67 7.41
CA GLU A 11 -9.23 14.26 7.32
C GLU A 11 -9.39 12.84 6.73
N ASP A 12 -8.46 12.42 5.87
CA ASP A 12 -8.47 11.11 5.23
C ASP A 12 -7.72 10.05 6.06
N ARG A 13 -7.27 10.39 7.27
CA ARG A 13 -6.38 9.58 8.12
C ARG A 13 -6.87 8.17 8.35
N GLU A 14 -8.16 8.00 8.66
CA GLU A 14 -8.70 6.70 9.08
C GLU A 14 -8.45 5.61 8.01
N TYR A 15 -8.70 5.94 6.75
CA TYR A 15 -8.44 5.02 5.64
C TYR A 15 -6.93 4.80 5.43
N VAL A 16 -6.15 5.89 5.42
CA VAL A 16 -4.71 5.81 5.10
C VAL A 16 -3.92 5.10 6.19
N GLN A 17 -4.33 5.23 7.46
CA GLN A 17 -3.74 4.51 8.58
C GLN A 17 -3.95 3.01 8.44
N GLN A 18 -5.17 2.55 8.13
CA GLN A 18 -5.44 1.13 7.89
C GLN A 18 -4.57 0.58 6.77
N VAL A 19 -4.43 1.33 5.67
CA VAL A 19 -3.53 0.95 4.58
C VAL A 19 -2.07 0.87 5.05
N ALA A 20 -1.61 1.86 5.83
CA ALA A 20 -0.24 1.89 6.34
C ALA A 20 0.07 0.70 7.26
N ASP A 21 -0.86 0.37 8.16
CA ASP A 21 -0.75 -0.74 9.11
C ASP A 21 -0.68 -2.07 8.36
N ILE A 22 -1.61 -2.30 7.41
CA ILE A 22 -1.62 -3.50 6.57
C ILE A 22 -0.32 -3.63 5.79
N LEU A 23 0.13 -2.55 5.13
CA LEU A 23 1.40 -2.52 4.39
C LEU A 23 2.60 -2.85 5.28
N HIS A 24 2.61 -2.35 6.51
CA HIS A 24 3.66 -2.63 7.48
C HIS A 24 3.67 -4.11 7.91
N GLU A 25 2.49 -4.65 8.23
CA GLU A 25 2.31 -6.06 8.60
C GLU A 25 2.82 -7.00 7.51
N ILE A 26 2.52 -6.69 6.25
CA ILE A 26 2.99 -7.46 5.09
C ILE A 26 4.45 -7.17 4.69
N GLY A 27 5.17 -6.35 5.46
CA GLY A 27 6.61 -6.15 5.31
C GLY A 27 7.01 -5.13 4.24
N ILE A 28 6.10 -4.24 3.82
CA ILE A 28 6.43 -3.05 3.05
C ILE A 28 6.92 -1.95 4.00
N ARG A 29 8.04 -1.32 3.67
CA ARG A 29 8.56 -0.19 4.45
C ARG A 29 7.81 1.07 4.06
N VAL A 30 6.86 1.47 4.89
CA VAL A 30 6.03 2.66 4.66
C VAL A 30 6.61 3.85 5.41
N PHE A 31 6.71 4.99 4.71
CA PHE A 31 6.81 6.30 5.34
C PHE A 31 5.40 6.86 5.50
N TYR A 32 4.92 6.82 6.74
CA TYR A 32 3.64 7.37 7.15
C TYR A 32 3.93 8.54 8.07
N ASP A 33 4.18 9.69 7.45
CA ASP A 33 4.30 10.95 8.17
C ASP A 33 3.02 11.73 7.98
N VAL A 34 2.64 12.39 9.05
CA VAL A 34 1.30 12.91 9.22
C VAL A 34 1.36 14.41 9.06
N TYR A 35 0.47 14.96 8.24
CA TYR A 35 0.16 16.38 8.26
C TYR A 35 -0.63 16.74 9.55
N GLU A 36 -0.03 16.57 10.72
CA GLU A 36 -0.62 17.06 11.98
C GLU A 36 -0.35 18.55 12.13
N GLU A 37 -1.30 19.26 12.73
CA GLU A 37 -1.15 20.69 13.06
C GLU A 37 0.12 20.98 13.86
N VAL A 38 0.60 20.01 14.65
CA VAL A 38 1.83 20.11 15.45
C VAL A 38 3.09 20.04 14.60
N ASP A 39 3.15 19.16 13.59
CA ASP A 39 4.31 19.05 12.70
C ASP A 39 4.35 20.16 11.64
N LEU A 40 3.19 20.74 11.32
CA LEU A 40 3.04 21.91 10.47
C LEU A 40 3.16 23.24 11.24
N TRP A 41 3.24 23.21 12.57
CA TRP A 41 3.42 24.40 13.38
C TRP A 41 4.81 25.01 13.12
N GLY A 42 4.85 26.01 12.24
CA GLY A 42 6.08 26.72 11.86
C GLY A 42 6.84 26.12 10.68
N LYS A 43 6.38 25.01 10.09
CA LYS A 43 6.94 24.46 8.84
C LYS A 43 6.06 24.83 7.66
N ASP A 44 6.69 25.17 6.53
CA ASP A 44 5.99 25.32 5.26
C ASP A 44 5.61 23.94 4.72
N LEU A 45 4.35 23.76 4.37
CA LEU A 45 3.80 22.57 3.74
C LEU A 45 4.57 22.15 2.47
N TYR A 46 5.15 23.12 1.75
CA TYR A 46 6.06 22.87 0.63
C TYR A 46 7.37 22.21 1.07
N THR A 47 7.94 22.64 2.21
CA THR A 47 9.16 22.03 2.76
C THR A 47 8.88 20.61 3.19
N HIS A 48 7.71 20.34 3.77
CA HIS A 48 7.30 18.99 4.14
C HIS A 48 7.10 18.06 2.93
N LEU A 49 6.47 18.55 1.85
CA LEU A 49 6.39 17.79 0.59
C LEU A 49 7.78 17.55 -0.02
N ASP A 50 8.64 18.57 -0.04
CA ASP A 50 10.03 18.42 -0.50
C ASP A 50 10.79 17.43 0.38
N ASP A 51 10.54 17.41 1.69
CA ASP A 51 11.07 16.43 2.62
C ASP A 51 10.55 15.02 2.28
N ILE A 52 9.25 14.82 2.03
CA ILE A 52 8.69 13.53 1.57
C ILE A 52 9.34 13.09 0.24
N TYR A 53 9.62 14.04 -0.67
CA TYR A 53 10.28 13.75 -1.94
C TYR A 53 11.79 13.52 -1.81
N ARG A 54 12.42 14.07 -0.77
CA ARG A 54 13.82 13.84 -0.41
C ARG A 54 14.00 12.61 0.46
N VAL A 55 12.96 12.19 1.19
CA VAL A 55 12.93 10.90 1.88
C VAL A 55 13.22 9.87 0.80
N LYS A 56 14.22 9.03 1.07
CA LYS A 56 14.65 7.96 0.17
C LYS A 56 13.54 6.89 0.12
N SER A 57 12.40 7.20 -0.48
CA SER A 57 11.35 6.26 -0.82
C SER A 57 11.42 5.96 -2.31
N ARG A 58 10.87 4.84 -2.77
CA ARG A 58 10.86 4.50 -4.20
C ARG A 58 9.65 5.06 -4.92
N HIS A 59 8.55 5.25 -4.20
CA HIS A 59 7.26 5.72 -4.72
C HIS A 59 6.56 6.60 -3.68
N CYS A 60 5.83 7.61 -4.13
CA CYS A 60 4.91 8.37 -3.27
C CYS A 60 3.47 8.15 -3.72
N ILE A 61 2.63 7.61 -2.84
CA ILE A 61 1.19 7.55 -3.05
C ILE A 61 0.61 8.87 -2.58
N MET A 62 -0.11 9.53 -3.47
CA MET A 62 -0.77 10.79 -3.18
C MET A 62 -2.27 10.55 -3.13
N PHE A 63 -2.83 10.65 -1.93
CA PHE A 63 -4.25 10.52 -1.65
C PHE A 63 -4.94 11.86 -1.90
N ILE A 64 -5.56 11.97 -3.07
CA ILE A 64 -6.21 13.17 -3.56
C ILE A 64 -7.64 13.21 -3.01
N SER A 65 -7.94 14.29 -2.31
CA SER A 65 -9.26 14.69 -1.84
C SER A 65 -9.41 16.20 -1.92
N LYS A 66 -10.63 16.71 -1.75
CA LYS A 66 -10.88 18.15 -1.58
C LYS A 66 -10.05 18.73 -0.42
N TYR A 67 -9.90 18.00 0.68
CA TYR A 67 -9.15 18.41 1.86
C TYR A 67 -7.66 18.54 1.55
N TYR A 68 -7.12 17.58 0.79
CA TYR A 68 -5.74 17.61 0.33
C TYR A 68 -5.47 18.85 -0.52
N LYS A 69 -6.40 19.17 -1.44
CA LYS A 69 -6.29 20.37 -2.26
C LYS A 69 -6.34 21.64 -1.43
N GLU A 70 -7.32 21.75 -0.53
CA GLU A 70 -7.51 22.94 0.30
C GLU A 70 -6.27 23.24 1.14
N LYS A 71 -5.66 22.24 1.77
CA LYS A 71 -4.44 22.43 2.58
C LYS A 71 -3.25 22.88 1.73
N LEU A 72 -3.05 22.27 0.57
CA LEU A 72 -1.85 22.49 -0.26
C LEU A 72 -1.91 23.74 -1.15
N TRP A 73 -3.11 24.11 -1.62
CA TRP A 73 -3.30 25.11 -2.68
C TRP A 73 -3.90 26.44 -2.22
N THR A 74 -3.84 26.74 -0.91
CA THR A 74 -4.34 28.01 -0.33
C THR A 74 -3.62 29.26 -0.85
N ASN A 75 -2.38 29.16 -1.36
CA ASN A 75 -1.58 30.29 -1.83
C ASN A 75 -1.19 30.15 -3.30
N HIS A 76 -1.71 31.04 -4.15
CA HIS A 76 -1.56 31.00 -5.62
C HIS A 76 -0.10 31.06 -6.14
N GLU A 77 0.82 31.68 -5.40
CA GLU A 77 2.24 31.72 -5.82
C GLU A 77 2.93 30.38 -5.55
N ARG A 78 2.73 29.82 -4.35
CA ARG A 78 3.25 28.49 -3.95
C ARG A 78 2.65 27.38 -4.79
N ALA A 79 1.36 27.50 -5.12
CA ALA A 79 0.65 26.63 -6.03
C ALA A 79 1.42 26.43 -7.35
N SER A 80 1.84 27.52 -8.01
CA SER A 80 2.54 27.42 -9.30
C SER A 80 3.87 26.66 -9.20
N ALA A 81 4.58 26.79 -8.08
CA ALA A 81 5.82 26.04 -7.83
C ALA A 81 5.55 24.55 -7.57
N GLN A 82 4.53 24.25 -6.75
CA GLN A 82 4.11 22.87 -6.47
C GLN A 82 3.69 22.14 -7.75
N ALA A 83 2.94 22.80 -8.64
CA ALA A 83 2.49 22.21 -9.90
C ALA A 83 3.66 21.74 -10.77
N ARG A 84 4.74 22.53 -10.80
CA ARG A 84 5.95 22.19 -11.57
C ARG A 84 6.67 20.99 -10.97
N ALA A 85 6.85 20.95 -9.65
CA ALA A 85 7.47 19.82 -8.96
C ALA A 85 6.71 18.49 -9.22
N PHE A 86 5.38 18.53 -9.21
CA PHE A 86 4.54 17.37 -9.53
C PHE A 86 4.75 16.86 -10.96
N ILE A 87 4.86 17.76 -11.93
CA ILE A 87 5.13 17.41 -13.34
C ILE A 87 6.50 16.73 -13.46
N GLU A 88 7.53 17.31 -12.84
CA GLU A 88 8.91 16.80 -12.87
C GLU A 88 9.05 15.42 -12.20
N LYS A 89 8.21 15.12 -11.20
CA LYS A 89 8.24 13.86 -10.43
C LYS A 89 7.14 12.87 -10.83
N SER A 90 6.51 13.05 -11.99
CA SER A 90 5.30 12.31 -12.37
C SER A 90 5.42 10.78 -12.40
N GLU A 91 6.59 10.20 -12.70
CA GLU A 91 6.80 8.74 -12.67
C GLU A 91 6.91 8.16 -11.24
N TYR A 92 7.32 8.99 -10.28
CA TYR A 92 7.49 8.61 -8.88
C TYR A 92 6.17 8.65 -8.09
N ILE A 93 5.19 9.37 -8.62
CA ILE A 93 3.92 9.66 -7.95
C ILE A 93 2.84 8.69 -8.43
N LEU A 94 2.16 8.08 -7.46
CA LEU A 94 1.02 7.20 -7.67
C LEU A 94 -0.24 7.90 -7.16
N PRO A 95 -0.99 8.60 -8.04
CA PRO A 95 -2.18 9.31 -7.62
C PRO A 95 -3.33 8.33 -7.35
N VAL A 96 -3.98 8.51 -6.20
CA VAL A 96 -5.19 7.79 -5.83
C VAL A 96 -6.22 8.79 -5.34
N ARG A 97 -7.50 8.53 -5.60
CA ARG A 97 -8.56 9.53 -5.46
C ARG A 97 -9.65 9.06 -4.53
N PHE A 98 -9.95 9.85 -3.50
CA PHE A 98 -11.18 9.74 -2.72
C PHE A 98 -12.35 10.41 -3.44
N ASP A 99 -12.08 11.45 -4.21
CA ASP A 99 -13.09 12.21 -4.96
C ASP A 99 -12.55 12.70 -6.33
N ASN A 100 -13.38 13.43 -7.05
CA ASN A 100 -13.04 13.98 -8.37
C ASN A 100 -12.21 15.28 -8.29
N THR A 101 -11.57 15.57 -7.15
CA THR A 101 -10.78 16.80 -6.98
C THR A 101 -9.62 16.84 -7.95
N GLU A 102 -9.48 17.96 -8.66
CA GLU A 102 -8.35 18.21 -9.56
C GLU A 102 -7.20 18.92 -8.84
N ILE A 103 -6.00 18.32 -8.94
CA ILE A 103 -4.75 18.87 -8.41
C ILE A 103 -3.93 19.46 -9.56
N PRO A 104 -3.61 20.77 -9.54
CA PRO A 104 -2.72 21.35 -10.53
C PRO A 104 -1.34 20.65 -10.53
N GLY A 105 -0.83 20.33 -11.71
CA GLY A 105 0.43 19.59 -11.88
C GLY A 105 0.27 18.08 -12.08
N ILE A 106 -0.90 17.51 -11.77
CA ILE A 106 -1.24 16.14 -12.16
C ILE A 106 -2.06 16.19 -13.44
N ARG A 107 -1.56 15.57 -14.51
CA ARG A 107 -2.26 15.55 -15.80
C ARG A 107 -3.51 14.68 -15.70
N GLN A 108 -4.58 15.06 -16.40
CA GLN A 108 -5.79 14.23 -16.51
C GLN A 108 -5.53 12.86 -17.18
N THR A 109 -4.45 12.75 -17.96
CA THR A 109 -4.02 11.50 -18.59
C THR A 109 -3.17 10.61 -17.69
N THR A 110 -2.79 11.07 -16.49
CA THR A 110 -2.08 10.24 -15.52
C THR A 110 -3.04 9.19 -14.96
N GLY A 111 -2.69 7.90 -15.10
CA GLY A 111 -3.48 6.81 -14.53
C GLY A 111 -3.60 6.94 -13.00
N TYR A 112 -4.82 6.79 -12.48
CA TYR A 112 -5.12 6.87 -11.06
C TYR A 112 -6.00 5.69 -10.62
N LEU A 113 -6.00 5.40 -9.32
CA LEU A 113 -6.97 4.49 -8.71
C LEU A 113 -8.06 5.28 -7.99
N ASP A 114 -9.29 4.84 -8.15
CA ASP A 114 -10.47 5.38 -7.47
C ASP A 114 -10.70 4.58 -6.18
N LEU A 115 -10.43 5.20 -5.03
CA LEU A 115 -10.47 4.54 -3.72
C LEU A 115 -11.90 4.16 -3.29
N ASN A 116 -12.93 4.73 -3.91
CA ASN A 116 -14.32 4.31 -3.65
C ASN A 116 -14.60 2.87 -4.12
N LYS A 117 -13.68 2.27 -4.89
CA LYS A 117 -13.79 0.90 -5.40
C LYS A 117 -13.03 -0.12 -4.56
N TYR A 118 -12.24 0.32 -3.58
CA TYR A 118 -11.31 -0.55 -2.87
C TYR A 118 -11.39 -0.34 -1.36
N SER A 119 -11.54 -1.44 -0.63
CA SER A 119 -11.27 -1.43 0.81
C SER A 119 -9.78 -1.14 1.08
N PRO A 120 -9.40 -0.72 2.30
CA PRO A 120 -8.00 -0.54 2.68
C PRO A 120 -7.12 -1.76 2.38
N GLU A 121 -7.64 -2.97 2.61
CA GLU A 121 -6.95 -4.25 2.38
C GLU A 121 -6.70 -4.49 0.89
N GLN A 122 -7.74 -4.29 0.06
CA GLN A 122 -7.62 -4.44 -1.38
C GLN A 122 -6.62 -3.44 -1.95
N PHE A 123 -6.68 -2.20 -1.48
CA PHE A 123 -5.77 -1.16 -1.92
C PHE A 123 -4.33 -1.43 -1.47
N ALA A 124 -4.10 -1.84 -0.22
CA ALA A 124 -2.78 -2.22 0.28
C ALA A 124 -2.15 -3.36 -0.55
N THR A 125 -2.96 -4.33 -0.99
CA THR A 125 -2.50 -5.41 -1.88
C THR A 125 -2.04 -4.89 -3.24
N LEU A 126 -2.79 -3.94 -3.83
CA LEU A 126 -2.39 -3.29 -5.09
C LEU A 126 -1.08 -2.50 -4.94
N VAL A 127 -0.92 -1.80 -3.81
CA VAL A 127 0.30 -1.07 -3.48
C VAL A 127 1.49 -2.03 -3.34
N ALA A 128 1.32 -3.13 -2.58
CA ALA A 128 2.36 -4.13 -2.38
C ALA A 128 2.88 -4.68 -3.71
N ARG A 129 1.97 -5.08 -4.61
CA ARG A 129 2.30 -5.54 -5.97
C ARG A 129 3.05 -4.49 -6.78
N LYS A 130 2.68 -3.21 -6.65
CA LYS A 130 3.32 -2.11 -7.37
C LYS A 130 4.76 -1.86 -6.89
N VAL A 131 5.01 -1.94 -5.58
CA VAL A 131 6.32 -1.58 -5.00
C VAL A 131 7.29 -2.76 -4.87
N LYS A 132 6.76 -3.99 -4.80
CA LYS A 132 7.51 -5.24 -4.79
C LYS A 132 6.85 -6.22 -5.76
N PRO A 133 7.31 -6.29 -7.03
CA PRO A 133 6.75 -7.21 -8.02
C PRO A 133 6.86 -8.68 -7.59
N ASP A 134 7.90 -9.04 -6.84
CA ASP A 134 8.10 -10.38 -6.28
C ASP A 134 7.14 -10.71 -5.11
N TYR A 135 6.34 -9.74 -4.66
CA TYR A 135 5.24 -9.93 -3.70
C TYR A 135 4.00 -10.37 -4.49
N ASP A 136 4.09 -11.54 -5.11
CA ASP A 136 3.01 -12.11 -5.91
C ASP A 136 2.23 -13.13 -5.09
N VAL A 137 1.18 -12.62 -4.46
CA VAL A 137 0.25 -13.44 -3.67
C VAL A 137 -0.44 -14.47 -4.55
N ASP A 138 -0.79 -14.11 -5.79
CA ASP A 138 -1.49 -15.00 -6.72
C ASP A 138 -0.60 -16.23 -7.03
N LEU A 139 0.70 -16.02 -7.27
CA LEU A 139 1.67 -17.11 -7.47
C LEU A 139 1.84 -17.99 -6.22
N LEU A 140 1.89 -17.42 -5.02
CA LEU A 140 1.95 -18.21 -3.78
C LEU A 140 0.71 -19.09 -3.63
N ILE A 141 -0.48 -18.53 -3.84
CA ILE A 141 -1.74 -19.25 -3.71
C ILE A 141 -1.81 -20.37 -4.76
N ASP A 142 -1.45 -20.08 -6.00
CA ASP A 142 -1.37 -21.08 -7.08
C ASP A 142 -0.37 -22.20 -6.76
N TYR A 143 0.75 -21.85 -6.12
CA TYR A 143 1.71 -22.83 -5.64
C TYR A 143 1.13 -23.74 -4.55
N LEU A 144 0.53 -23.15 -3.52
CA LEU A 144 -0.07 -23.89 -2.41
C LEU A 144 -1.20 -24.82 -2.89
N LYS A 145 -2.05 -24.35 -3.81
CA LYS A 145 -3.15 -25.15 -4.39
C LYS A 145 -2.69 -26.39 -5.16
N LYS A 146 -1.46 -26.40 -5.68
CA LYS A 146 -0.89 -27.60 -6.34
C LYS A 146 -0.58 -28.71 -5.36
N TRP A 147 -0.23 -28.35 -4.13
CA TRP A 147 0.10 -29.29 -3.06
C TRP A 147 -1.13 -29.65 -2.22
N LEU A 148 -1.92 -28.65 -1.83
CA LEU A 148 -3.08 -28.76 -0.96
C LEU A 148 -4.36 -28.79 -1.78
N VAL A 149 -4.51 -29.82 -2.63
CA VAL A 149 -5.56 -29.88 -3.68
C VAL A 149 -6.98 -29.87 -3.09
N HIS A 150 -7.16 -30.36 -1.86
CA HIS A 150 -8.46 -30.45 -1.18
C HIS A 150 -8.74 -29.25 -0.25
N TYR A 151 -7.88 -28.24 -0.25
CA TYR A 151 -8.01 -27.07 0.61
C TYR A 151 -8.67 -25.89 -0.11
N GLU A 152 -9.61 -25.26 0.59
CA GLU A 152 -10.03 -23.89 0.32
C GLU A 152 -8.96 -22.95 0.91
N ILE A 153 -8.26 -22.21 0.04
CA ILE A 153 -7.19 -21.29 0.44
C ILE A 153 -7.60 -19.87 0.06
N ASN A 154 -7.81 -19.03 1.07
CA ASN A 154 -8.31 -17.66 0.90
C ASN A 154 -7.42 -16.66 1.62
N VAL A 155 -7.14 -15.52 0.99
CA VAL A 155 -6.45 -14.41 1.64
C VAL A 155 -7.51 -13.56 2.35
N VAL A 156 -7.35 -13.37 3.66
CA VAL A 156 -8.26 -12.58 4.49
C VAL A 156 -7.43 -11.58 5.29
N GLY A 157 -7.52 -10.30 4.91
CA GLY A 157 -6.67 -9.26 5.49
C GLY A 157 -5.18 -9.55 5.25
N THR A 158 -4.42 -9.69 6.34
CA THR A 158 -2.98 -10.01 6.33
C THR A 158 -2.68 -11.49 6.60
N GLU A 159 -3.70 -12.34 6.54
CA GLU A 159 -3.61 -13.79 6.77
C GLU A 159 -4.01 -14.58 5.53
N ILE A 160 -3.52 -15.82 5.45
CA ILE A 160 -4.04 -16.85 4.55
C ILE A 160 -4.77 -17.88 5.41
N GLU A 161 -6.05 -18.09 5.09
CA GLU A 161 -6.89 -19.13 5.67
C GLU A 161 -6.78 -20.41 4.85
N PHE A 162 -6.64 -21.53 5.53
CA PHE A 162 -6.66 -22.87 4.99
C PHE A 162 -7.81 -23.63 5.64
N LYS A 163 -8.75 -24.11 4.82
CA LYS A 163 -9.89 -24.91 5.28
C LYS A 163 -9.99 -26.19 4.46
N CYS A 164 -10.08 -27.33 5.13
CA CYS A 164 -10.39 -28.61 4.50
C CYS A 164 -11.46 -29.34 5.31
N GLU A 165 -12.63 -29.57 4.72
CA GLU A 165 -13.73 -30.27 5.40
C GLU A 165 -13.45 -31.76 5.58
N ALA A 166 -12.77 -32.39 4.61
CA ALA A 166 -12.44 -33.82 4.67
C ALA A 166 -11.46 -34.15 5.80
N GLU A 167 -10.59 -33.21 6.14
CA GLU A 167 -9.59 -33.35 7.20
C GLU A 167 -10.02 -32.67 8.51
N GLU A 168 -11.23 -32.09 8.56
CA GLU A 168 -11.74 -31.29 9.68
C GLU A 168 -10.75 -30.20 10.14
N TYR A 169 -10.01 -29.62 9.19
CA TYR A 169 -8.94 -28.68 9.47
C TYR A 169 -9.34 -27.24 9.15
N TYR A 170 -8.97 -26.34 10.06
CA TYR A 170 -8.97 -24.90 9.85
C TYR A 170 -7.72 -24.28 10.46
N GLY A 171 -7.00 -23.49 9.67
CA GLY A 171 -5.79 -22.81 10.12
C GLY A 171 -5.63 -21.45 9.45
N LYS A 172 -5.04 -20.51 10.17
CA LYS A 172 -4.66 -19.20 9.65
C LYS A 172 -3.17 -18.97 9.83
N PHE A 173 -2.54 -18.42 8.81
CA PHE A 173 -1.12 -18.10 8.86
C PHE A 173 -0.88 -16.70 8.30
N PRO A 174 0.06 -15.93 8.89
CA PRO A 174 0.40 -14.62 8.36
C PRO A 174 0.86 -14.71 6.89
N LEU A 175 0.24 -13.91 6.02
CA LEU A 175 0.55 -13.86 4.58
C LEU A 175 2.04 -13.60 4.34
N ARG A 176 2.61 -12.68 5.12
CA ARG A 176 4.04 -12.35 5.07
C ARG A 176 4.92 -13.55 5.31
N LEU A 177 4.59 -14.38 6.31
CA LEU A 177 5.39 -15.54 6.68
C LEU A 177 5.49 -16.51 5.50
N LEU A 178 4.33 -16.83 4.89
CA LEU A 178 4.26 -17.77 3.77
C LEU A 178 4.92 -17.21 2.51
N LEU A 179 4.79 -15.90 2.25
CA LEU A 179 5.50 -15.26 1.15
C LEU A 179 7.01 -15.24 1.34
N ASP A 180 7.48 -14.95 2.55
CA ASP A 180 8.92 -14.98 2.85
C ASP A 180 9.47 -16.41 2.68
N MET A 181 8.76 -17.43 3.17
CA MET A 181 9.10 -18.84 2.95
C MET A 181 9.12 -19.20 1.46
N TYR A 182 8.13 -18.76 0.69
CA TYR A 182 8.05 -19.01 -0.75
C TYR A 182 9.22 -18.38 -1.51
N ARG A 183 9.50 -17.10 -1.23
CA ARG A 183 10.60 -16.36 -1.87
C ARG A 183 11.97 -16.92 -1.54
N LEU A 184 12.14 -17.51 -0.35
CA LEU A 184 13.38 -18.16 0.07
C LEU A 184 13.48 -19.64 -0.38
N ASN A 185 12.51 -20.14 -1.15
CA ASN A 185 12.39 -21.56 -1.52
C ASN A 185 12.40 -22.50 -0.29
N GLN A 186 11.81 -22.05 0.82
CA GLN A 186 11.72 -22.78 2.08
C GLN A 186 10.30 -23.27 2.39
N LEU A 187 9.29 -22.85 1.62
CA LEU A 187 7.89 -23.19 1.89
C LEU A 187 7.66 -24.71 1.95
N ASP A 188 8.28 -25.48 1.07
CA ASP A 188 8.18 -26.93 1.08
C ASP A 188 8.74 -27.51 2.39
N HIS A 189 9.96 -27.11 2.76
CA HIS A 189 10.66 -27.65 3.92
C HIS A 189 10.07 -27.21 5.26
N MET A 190 9.54 -25.99 5.34
CA MET A 190 9.12 -25.38 6.60
C MET A 190 7.61 -25.45 6.84
N PHE A 191 6.80 -25.68 5.79
CA PHE A 191 5.35 -25.63 5.88
C PHE A 191 4.68 -26.90 5.35
N LEU A 192 5.02 -27.32 4.12
CA LEU A 192 4.34 -28.44 3.46
C LEU A 192 4.84 -29.81 3.94
N HIS A 193 6.15 -30.09 3.89
CA HIS A 193 6.74 -31.36 4.31
C HIS A 193 6.53 -31.70 5.80
N PRO A 194 6.58 -30.73 6.74
CA PRO A 194 6.23 -30.99 8.13
C PRO A 194 4.72 -31.19 8.35
N SER A 195 3.89 -31.03 7.30
CA SER A 195 2.43 -31.09 7.36
C SER A 195 1.84 -30.16 8.42
N ILE A 196 2.31 -28.90 8.44
CA ILE A 196 1.76 -27.86 9.34
C ILE A 196 0.27 -27.66 9.08
N VAL A 197 -0.10 -27.69 7.81
CA VAL A 197 -1.46 -27.99 7.35
C VAL A 197 -1.44 -29.48 6.97
N PRO A 198 -2.36 -30.31 7.47
CA PRO A 198 -2.44 -31.71 7.06
C PRO A 198 -2.78 -31.80 5.56
N TRP A 199 -2.33 -32.85 4.87
CA TRP A 199 -2.61 -33.11 3.45
C TRP A 199 -2.27 -34.54 3.05
#